data_AF-A0A397EYZ0-F1
#
_entry.id   AF-A0A397EYZ0-F1
#
_cell.length_a   1.000
_cell.length_b   1.000
_cell.length_c   1.000
_cell.angle_alpha   90.00
_cell.angle_beta   90.00
_cell.angle_gamma   90.00
#
_symmetry.space_group_name_H-M   'P 1'
#
loop_
_entity.id
_entity.type
_entity.pdbx_description
1 polymer ?
#
loop_
_entity_poly.entity_id
_entity_poly.type
_entity_poly.pdbx_seq_one_letter_code
_entity_poly.pdbx_strand_id
1 'polypeptide(L)'
;MGITASGRVALPQGSVRKLLQTQGKAIPMRWTTEEDEMLRQAVDTHGERNWKSIAEIVPGRNHTQCLQRWTKVLAPGLIKGHWRPDEDDVLRQLVAEGRKNWGQVAARIPGRTSKQCRERWYNHLDPNIIRG
;
A
#
# COMPACT_ATOMS: atom_id res chain seq x y z
N MET A 1 52.61 -31.76 31.08
CA MET A 1 51.69 -32.84 30.66
C MET A 1 50.29 -32.26 30.57
N GLY A 2 49.99 -31.52 29.52
CA GLY A 2 48.69 -30.88 29.34
C GLY A 2 48.55 -30.48 27.90
N ILE A 3 47.57 -31.06 27.22
CA ILE A 3 46.72 -30.43 26.21
C ILE A 3 45.60 -31.41 25.85
N THR A 4 44.41 -30.83 25.80
CA THR A 4 43.08 -31.37 25.59
C THR A 4 42.88 -32.05 24.23
N ALA A 5 42.15 -33.17 24.20
CA ALA A 5 41.52 -33.74 22.99
C ALA A 5 40.03 -33.95 23.31
N SER A 6 39.09 -33.20 22.74
CA SER A 6 38.53 -33.23 21.38
C SER A 6 37.19 -33.97 21.37
N GLY A 7 36.14 -33.29 20.89
CA GLY A 7 34.78 -33.85 20.81
C GLY A 7 33.74 -32.83 20.36
N ARG A 8 33.96 -32.13 19.24
CA ARG A 8 32.88 -31.40 18.55
C ARG A 8 32.39 -32.23 17.38
N VAL A 9 31.10 -32.56 17.42
CA VAL A 9 30.36 -33.19 16.32
C VAL A 9 30.37 -32.29 15.08
N ALA A 10 30.72 -32.88 13.94
CA ALA A 10 30.68 -32.25 12.62
C ALA A 10 29.25 -32.32 12.07
N LEU A 11 28.72 -31.19 11.59
CA LEU A 11 27.46 -31.13 10.84
C LEU A 11 27.74 -31.21 9.33
N PRO A 12 26.95 -32.00 8.57
CA PRO A 12 27.24 -32.31 7.17
C PRO A 12 27.00 -31.14 6.21
N GLN A 13 27.85 -31.14 5.18
CA GLN A 13 27.86 -30.26 4.02
C GLN A 13 26.59 -30.45 3.17
N GLY A 14 25.83 -29.38 2.94
CA GLY A 14 24.66 -29.40 2.06
C GLY A 14 24.24 -27.99 1.61
N SER A 15 24.69 -27.60 0.42
CA SER A 15 24.21 -26.49 -0.42
C SER A 15 24.25 -25.05 0.12
N VAL A 16 25.44 -24.58 0.47
CA VAL A 16 25.73 -23.13 0.62
C VAL A 16 26.24 -22.54 -0.70
N ARG A 17 25.49 -22.63 -1.81
CA ARG A 17 25.85 -21.93 -3.07
C ARG A 17 24.67 -21.45 -3.88
N LYS A 18 23.95 -20.47 -3.36
CA LYS A 18 23.47 -19.34 -4.17
C LYS A 18 23.50 -18.04 -3.37
N LEU A 19 24.68 -17.74 -2.84
CA LEU A 19 25.04 -16.40 -2.39
C LEU A 19 25.55 -15.66 -3.62
N LEU A 20 24.73 -14.78 -4.18
CA LEU A 20 25.12 -13.56 -4.90
C LEU A 20 23.82 -12.81 -5.31
N GLN A 21 23.74 -11.54 -4.89
CA GLN A 21 22.73 -10.51 -5.18
C GLN A 21 21.43 -10.49 -4.37
N THR A 22 21.55 -10.22 -3.06
CA THR A 22 20.59 -9.30 -2.42
C THR A 22 21.23 -7.93 -2.38
N GLN A 23 21.00 -7.13 -3.42
CA GLN A 23 21.26 -5.69 -3.33
C GLN A 23 20.45 -5.14 -2.15
N GLY A 24 21.10 -4.30 -1.33
CA GLY A 24 20.50 -3.68 -0.15
C GLY A 24 19.12 -3.15 -0.50
N LYS A 25 18.09 -3.74 0.11
CA LYS A 25 16.71 -3.31 -0.09
C LYS A 25 16.61 -1.92 0.54
N ALA A 26 16.67 -0.88 -0.28
CA ALA A 26 16.56 0.50 0.17
C ALA A 26 15.35 0.63 1.10
N ILE A 27 15.56 1.21 2.28
CA ILE A 27 14.47 1.52 3.21
C ILE A 27 13.46 2.37 2.43
N PRO A 28 12.18 1.96 2.33
CA PRO A 28 11.21 2.73 1.58
C PRO A 28 11.09 4.12 2.22
N MET A 29 11.63 5.13 1.53
CA MET A 29 11.62 6.51 1.99
C MET A 29 10.18 6.96 2.20
N ARG A 30 9.83 7.18 3.48
CA ARG A 30 8.53 7.71 3.89
C ARG A 30 8.38 9.11 3.30
N TRP A 31 7.18 9.43 2.84
CA TRP A 31 6.84 10.78 2.37
C TRP A 31 6.69 11.72 3.55
N THR A 32 7.30 12.90 3.46
CA THR A 32 7.14 13.97 4.44
C THR A 32 5.99 14.90 4.07
N THR A 33 5.57 15.72 5.03
CA THR A 33 4.51 16.72 4.81
C THR A 33 4.93 17.76 3.77
N GLU A 34 6.22 18.13 3.77
CA GLU A 34 6.80 19.07 2.82
C GLU A 34 6.77 18.49 1.40
N GLU A 35 7.18 17.23 1.23
CA GLU A 35 7.08 16.54 -0.06
C GLU A 35 5.63 16.41 -0.55
N ASP A 36 4.69 16.15 0.36
CA ASP A 36 3.27 16.10 0.05
C ASP A 36 2.73 17.47 -0.39
N GLU A 37 3.18 18.56 0.24
CA GLU A 37 2.79 19.92 -0.12
C GLU A 37 3.36 20.32 -1.49
N MET A 38 4.64 20.03 -1.73
CA MET A 38 5.26 20.22 -3.05
C MET A 38 4.52 19.44 -4.14
N LEU A 39 4.10 18.20 -3.84
CA LEU A 39 3.33 17.39 -4.77
C LEU A 39 1.95 17.98 -5.04
N ARG A 40 1.26 18.55 -4.04
CA ARG A 40 -0.01 19.28 -4.25
C ARG A 40 0.17 20.49 -5.15
N GLN A 41 1.16 21.33 -4.86
CA GLN A 41 1.43 22.53 -5.65
C GLN A 41 1.82 22.19 -7.09
N ALA A 42 2.64 21.15 -7.28
CA ALA A 42 3.02 20.67 -8.60
C ALA A 42 1.81 20.15 -9.40
N VAL A 43 0.89 19.41 -8.74
CA VAL A 43 -0.33 18.91 -9.39
C VAL A 43 -1.31 20.05 -9.68
N ASP A 44 -1.44 21.04 -8.80
CA ASP A 44 -2.27 22.23 -9.05
C ASP A 44 -1.76 23.03 -10.26
N THR A 45 -0.44 23.17 -10.38
CA THR A 45 0.21 23.93 -11.47
C THR A 45 0.18 23.18 -12.81
N HIS A 46 0.51 21.88 -12.82
CA HIS A 46 0.66 21.10 -14.06
C HIS A 46 -0.56 20.23 -14.42
N GLY A 47 -1.50 20.08 -13.49
CA GLY A 47 -2.61 19.12 -13.58
C GLY A 47 -2.15 17.66 -13.45
N GLU A 48 -3.11 16.75 -13.24
CA GLU A 48 -2.90 15.30 -13.07
C GLU A 48 -2.54 14.55 -14.39
N ARG A 49 -1.97 15.26 -15.37
CA ARG A 49 -1.75 14.73 -16.73
C ARG A 49 -0.28 14.44 -17.03
N ASN A 50 0.64 15.22 -16.47
CA ASN A 50 2.07 15.09 -16.77
C ASN A 50 2.93 14.87 -15.52
N TRP A 51 2.96 13.63 -15.05
CA TRP A 51 3.70 13.21 -13.86
C TRP A 51 5.23 13.35 -13.99
N LYS A 52 5.76 13.46 -15.21
CA LYS A 52 7.19 13.73 -15.45
C LYS A 52 7.57 15.12 -14.96
N SER A 53 6.84 16.14 -15.40
CA SER A 53 7.06 17.52 -14.96
C SER A 53 6.79 17.70 -13.46
N ILE A 54 5.79 16.99 -12.92
CA ILE A 54 5.52 17.00 -11.47
C ILE A 54 6.72 16.46 -10.67
N ALA A 55 7.42 15.44 -11.18
CA ALA A 55 8.58 14.88 -10.50
C ALA A 55 9.82 15.79 -10.54
N GLU A 56 9.91 16.71 -11.49
CA GLU A 56 10.99 17.73 -11.52
C GLU A 56 10.85 18.73 -10.38
N ILE A 57 9.62 18.96 -9.91
CA ILE A 57 9.32 19.85 -8.78
C ILE A 57 9.56 19.15 -7.45
N VAL A 58 9.32 17.84 -7.35
CA VAL A 58 9.48 17.07 -6.09
C VAL A 58 10.86 16.39 -6.07
N PRO A 59 11.90 17.01 -5.48
CA PRO A 59 13.26 16.47 -5.53
C PRO A 59 13.34 15.10 -4.85
N GLY A 60 14.14 14.19 -5.43
CA GLY A 60 14.34 12.85 -4.87
C GLY A 60 13.18 11.89 -5.06
N ARG A 61 12.08 12.30 -5.71
CA ARG A 61 10.95 11.44 -6.09
C ARG A 61 10.84 11.34 -7.60
N ASN A 62 10.48 10.16 -8.09
CA ASN A 62 10.21 9.95 -9.51
C ASN A 62 8.71 10.07 -9.82
N HIS A 63 8.38 10.22 -11.11
CA HIS A 63 7.00 10.38 -11.59
C HIS A 63 6.03 9.28 -11.11
N THR A 64 6.53 8.06 -10.88
CA THR A 64 5.71 6.91 -10.51
C THR A 64 5.39 7.00 -9.02
N GLN A 65 6.36 7.39 -8.21
CA GLN A 65 6.18 7.67 -6.79
C GLN A 65 5.20 8.82 -6.60
N CYS A 66 5.34 9.91 -7.35
CA CYS A 66 4.42 11.05 -7.31
C CYS A 66 2.99 10.64 -7.68
N LEU A 67 2.80 9.93 -8.80
CA LEU A 67 1.49 9.40 -9.22
C LEU A 67 0.87 8.50 -8.14
N GLN A 68 1.65 7.55 -7.61
CA GLN A 68 1.17 6.62 -6.59
C GLN A 68 0.83 7.34 -5.30
N ARG A 69 1.62 8.33 -4.90
CA ARG A 69 1.36 9.14 -3.72
C ARG A 69 0.09 9.95 -3.92
N TRP A 70 -0.06 10.62 -5.05
CA TRP A 70 -1.27 11.37 -5.36
C TRP A 70 -2.51 10.48 -5.31
N THR A 71 -2.58 9.48 -6.19
CA THR A 71 -3.77 8.62 -6.35
C THR A 71 -4.17 7.85 -5.10
N LYS A 72 -3.22 7.49 -4.23
CA LYS A 72 -3.50 6.67 -3.03
C LYS A 72 -3.56 7.48 -1.73
N VAL A 73 -3.12 8.73 -1.74
CA VAL A 73 -2.92 9.49 -0.50
C VAL A 73 -3.43 10.92 -0.59
N LEU A 74 -3.11 11.68 -1.64
CA LEU A 74 -3.35 13.13 -1.67
C LEU A 74 -4.50 13.56 -2.58
N ALA A 75 -4.96 12.70 -3.49
CA ALA A 75 -5.99 13.01 -4.45
C ALA A 75 -7.25 13.55 -3.73
N PRO A 76 -7.81 14.67 -4.22
CA PRO A 76 -8.98 15.29 -3.60
C PRO A 76 -10.16 14.32 -3.60
N GLY A 77 -10.94 14.35 -2.53
CA GLY A 77 -12.08 13.45 -2.34
C GLY A 77 -11.71 12.07 -1.79
N LEU A 78 -10.43 11.70 -1.66
CA LEU A 78 -10.06 10.43 -1.02
C LEU A 78 -10.29 10.47 0.50
N ILE A 79 -11.18 9.61 1.00
CA ILE A 79 -11.51 9.52 2.42
C ILE A 79 -10.58 8.52 3.10
N LYS A 80 -9.81 9.01 4.07
CA LYS A 80 -9.03 8.21 5.01
C LYS A 80 -9.62 8.33 6.39
N GLY A 81 -10.03 7.21 6.97
CA GLY A 81 -10.59 7.18 8.31
C GLY A 81 -11.83 6.31 8.41
N HIS A 82 -12.57 6.55 9.48
CA HIS A 82 -13.75 5.77 9.88
C HIS A 82 -14.76 5.65 8.74
N TRP A 83 -15.34 4.46 8.63
CA TRP A 83 -16.48 4.20 7.76
C TRP A 83 -17.74 4.74 8.40
N ARG A 84 -18.50 5.51 7.65
CA ARG A 84 -19.82 5.98 8.07
C ARG A 84 -20.83 4.84 7.90
N PRO A 85 -21.87 4.76 8.74
CA PRO A 85 -22.93 3.77 8.60
C PRO A 85 -23.55 3.77 7.20
N ASP A 86 -23.82 4.96 6.64
CA ASP A 86 -24.35 5.11 5.28
C ASP A 86 -23.45 4.46 4.21
N GLU A 87 -22.12 4.53 4.38
CA GLU A 87 -21.17 3.88 3.46
C GLU A 87 -21.21 2.35 3.60
N ASP A 88 -21.34 1.85 4.83
CA ASP A 88 -21.47 0.42 5.10
C ASP A 88 -22.80 -0.14 4.54
N ASP A 89 -23.89 0.61 4.60
CA ASP A 89 -25.18 0.19 4.06
C ASP A 89 -25.13 0.07 2.54
N VAL A 90 -24.54 1.05 1.85
CA VAL A 90 -24.30 0.96 0.40
C VAL A 90 -23.40 -0.24 0.09
N LEU A 91 -22.35 -0.46 0.87
CA LEU A 91 -21.45 -1.61 0.69
C LEU A 91 -22.17 -2.94 0.85
N ARG A 92 -23.03 -3.09 1.88
CA ARG A 92 -23.86 -4.29 2.10
C ARG A 92 -24.83 -4.54 0.98
N GLN A 93 -25.55 -3.50 0.55
CA GLN A 93 -26.51 -3.59 -0.54
C GLN A 93 -25.83 -4.10 -1.82
N LEU A 94 -24.70 -3.49 -2.19
CA LEU A 94 -24.00 -3.85 -3.42
C LEU A 94 -23.44 -5.28 -3.41
N VAL A 95 -22.96 -5.75 -2.25
CA VAL A 95 -22.50 -7.14 -2.13
C VAL A 95 -23.66 -8.12 -2.12
N ALA A 96 -24.79 -7.77 -1.49
CA ALA A 96 -26.02 -8.57 -1.53
C ALA A 96 -26.60 -8.71 -2.96
N GLU A 97 -26.46 -7.67 -3.78
CA GLU A 97 -26.75 -7.70 -5.22
C GLU A 97 -25.79 -8.59 -6.04
N GLY A 98 -24.82 -9.25 -5.39
CA GLY A 98 -23.87 -10.16 -6.02
C GLY A 98 -22.67 -9.47 -6.66
N ARG A 99 -22.47 -8.16 -6.44
CA ARG A 99 -21.31 -7.44 -6.99
C ARG A 99 -20.03 -7.87 -6.28
N LYS A 100 -19.25 -8.72 -6.96
CA LYS A 100 -17.89 -9.12 -6.54
C LYS A 100 -16.79 -8.22 -7.12
N ASN A 101 -17.15 -7.31 -8.03
CA ASN A 101 -16.23 -6.35 -8.61
C ASN A 101 -16.13 -5.09 -7.73
N TRP A 102 -15.11 -5.04 -6.89
CA TRP A 102 -14.87 -3.93 -5.97
C TRP A 102 -14.62 -2.58 -6.67
N GLY A 103 -14.20 -2.57 -7.93
CA GLY A 103 -14.10 -1.34 -8.73
C GLY A 103 -15.46 -0.71 -8.98
N GLN A 104 -16.45 -1.52 -9.34
CA GLN A 104 -17.84 -1.06 -9.50
C GLN A 104 -18.51 -0.71 -8.18
N VAL A 105 -18.07 -1.31 -7.07
CA VAL A 105 -18.55 -0.96 -5.72
C VAL A 105 -17.99 0.41 -5.32
N ALA A 106 -16.68 0.62 -5.45
CA ALA A 106 -16.05 1.90 -5.14
C ALA A 106 -16.60 3.07 -5.98
N ALA A 107 -16.98 2.82 -7.23
CA ALA A 107 -17.64 3.83 -8.07
C ALA A 107 -18.97 4.34 -7.50
N ARG A 108 -19.61 3.60 -6.58
CA ARG A 108 -20.86 3.99 -5.90
C ARG A 108 -20.65 4.57 -4.50
N ILE A 109 -19.43 4.46 -3.95
CA ILE A 109 -19.08 4.99 -2.63
C ILE A 109 -18.04 6.10 -2.82
N PRO A 110 -18.47 7.37 -2.92
CA PRO A 110 -17.59 8.47 -3.27
C PRO A 110 -16.45 8.58 -2.26
N GLY A 111 -15.23 8.76 -2.78
CA GLY A 111 -14.04 8.92 -1.96
C GLY A 111 -13.46 7.64 -1.34
N ARG A 112 -14.08 6.47 -1.54
CA ARG A 112 -13.50 5.17 -1.16
C ARG A 112 -12.90 4.46 -2.37
N THR A 113 -11.78 3.79 -2.14
CA THR A 113 -11.13 2.95 -3.15
C THR A 113 -11.67 1.52 -3.12
N SER A 114 -11.52 0.81 -4.23
CA SER A 114 -11.88 -0.61 -4.36
C SER A 114 -11.24 -1.48 -3.28
N LYS A 115 -9.98 -1.17 -2.96
CA LYS A 115 -9.24 -1.85 -1.89
C LYS A 115 -9.90 -1.62 -0.53
N GLN A 116 -10.24 -0.37 -0.19
CA GLN A 116 -10.92 -0.05 1.07
C GLN A 116 -12.27 -0.76 1.17
N CYS A 117 -13.07 -0.76 0.09
CA CYS A 117 -14.38 -1.44 0.07
C CYS A 117 -14.24 -2.94 0.34
N ARG A 118 -13.28 -3.59 -0.34
CA ARG A 118 -12.97 -5.01 -0.14
C ARG A 118 -12.55 -5.30 1.29
N GLU A 119 -11.60 -4.53 1.82
CA GLU A 119 -11.09 -4.71 3.19
C GLU A 119 -12.19 -4.50 4.21
N ARG A 120 -13.06 -3.49 4.03
CA ARG A 120 -14.18 -3.24 4.93
C ARG A 120 -15.15 -4.40 4.97
N TRP A 121 -15.48 -4.96 3.80
CA TRP A 121 -16.36 -6.12 3.71
C TRP A 121 -15.79 -7.32 4.48
N TYR A 122 -14.63 -7.81 4.08
CA TYR A 122 -14.06 -9.04 4.63
C TYR A 122 -13.57 -8.94 6.07
N ASN A 123 -13.27 -7.73 6.56
CA ASN A 123 -12.76 -7.56 7.93
C ASN A 123 -13.85 -7.16 8.94
N HIS A 124 -14.98 -6.59 8.49
CA HIS A 124 -15.98 -6.05 9.41
C HIS A 124 -17.43 -6.39 9.08
N LEU A 125 -17.83 -6.48 7.80
CA LEU A 125 -19.24 -6.57 7.41
C LEU A 125 -19.70 -7.95 6.98
N ASP A 126 -18.79 -8.81 6.52
CA ASP A 126 -19.14 -10.16 6.10
C ASP A 126 -19.72 -10.94 7.29
N PRO A 127 -20.97 -11.43 7.19
CA PRO A 127 -21.63 -12.12 8.30
C PRO A 127 -20.93 -13.43 8.69
N ASN A 128 -20.05 -13.96 7.84
CA ASN A 128 -19.26 -15.16 8.12
C ASN A 128 -17.96 -14.87 8.90
N ILE A 129 -17.70 -13.61 9.26
CA ILE A 129 -16.53 -13.27 10.08
C ILE A 129 -16.77 -13.79 11.49
N ILE A 130 -16.02 -14.83 11.86
CA ILE A 130 -15.95 -15.31 13.23
C ILE A 130 -15.15 -14.29 14.02
N ARG A 131 -15.85 -13.48 14.80
CA ARG A 131 -15.23 -12.61 15.80
C ARG A 131 -14.97 -13.49 17.03
N GLY A 132 -13.73 -13.92 17.18
CA GLY A 132 -13.27 -14.68 18.36
C GLY A 132 -13.37 -13.87 19.64
#